data_AF-A0A5M8QC12-F1
#
_entry.id   AF-A0A5M8QC12-F1
#
_cell.length_a   1.000
_cell.length_b   1.000
_cell.length_c   1.000
_cell.angle_alpha   90.00
_cell.angle_beta   90.00
_cell.angle_gamma   90.00
#
_symmetry.space_group_name_H-M   'P 1'
#
loop_
_entity.id
_entity.type
_entity.pdbx_description
1 polymer ?
#
loop_
_entity_poly.entity_id
_entity_poly.type
_entity_poly.pdbx_seq_one_letter_code
_entity_poly.pdbx_strand_id
1 'polypeptide(L)'
;MKHSLTILLALLFLFSCRKDNEVPAPITVTETKTEHSDWYILHAPDEHEIQAVYGDIDGTLLLTDRRHIHYTRDKGKTWKQAGYDSNIGLSGFAMSGEYAVCTRYRNHQQQRSG
;
A
#
# COMPACT_ATOMS: atom_id res chain seq x y z
N MET A 1 42.09 16.93 -26.67
CA MET A 1 41.19 16.03 -27.42
C MET A 1 40.34 15.12 -26.53
N LYS A 2 40.81 14.64 -25.37
CA LYS A 2 40.04 13.74 -24.49
C LYS A 2 38.84 14.40 -23.77
N HIS A 3 38.98 15.66 -23.34
CA HIS A 3 37.92 16.40 -22.65
C HIS A 3 36.71 16.73 -23.54
N SER A 4 36.93 16.87 -24.85
CA SER A 4 35.85 17.12 -25.81
C SER A 4 34.92 15.92 -25.96
N LEU A 5 35.45 14.70 -25.86
CA LEU A 5 34.66 13.46 -25.90
C LEU A 5 33.79 13.31 -24.64
N THR A 6 34.31 13.71 -23.47
CA THR A 6 33.59 13.61 -22.20
C THR A 6 32.43 14.59 -22.13
N ILE A 7 32.61 15.80 -22.67
CA ILE A 7 31.55 16.81 -22.75
C ILE A 7 30.44 16.35 -23.71
N LEU A 8 30.80 15.78 -24.86
CA LEU A 8 29.83 15.25 -25.82
C LEU A 8 29.01 14.08 -25.22
N LEU A 9 29.65 13.20 -24.46
CA LEU A 9 28.97 12.09 -23.80
C LEU A 9 28.02 12.57 -22.68
N ALA A 10 28.43 13.58 -21.90
CA ALA A 10 27.58 14.18 -20.86
C ALA A 10 26.35 14.89 -21.44
N LEU A 11 26.48 15.53 -22.61
CA LEU A 11 25.36 16.17 -23.32
C LEU A 11 24.32 15.15 -23.83
N LEU A 12 24.72 13.93 -24.20
CA LEU A 12 23.78 12.88 -24.63
C LEU A 12 22.90 12.36 -23.48
N PHE A 13 23.38 12.38 -22.23
CA PHE A 13 22.57 11.96 -21.08
C PHE A 13 21.46 12.95 -20.70
N LEU A 14 21.58 14.22 -21.07
CA LEU A 14 20.55 15.23 -20.79
C LEU A 14 19.32 15.11 -21.70
N PHE A 15 19.42 14.42 -22.85
CA PHE A 15 18.29 14.17 -23.75
C PHE A 15 17.44 12.96 -23.34
N SER A 16 17.77 12.25 -22.25
CA SER A 16 16.97 11.10 -21.78
C SER A 16 15.69 11.51 -21.03
N CYS A 17 15.44 12.80 -20.81
CA CYS A 17 14.16 13.29 -20.31
C CYS A 17 13.14 13.35 -21.45
N ARG A 18 12.56 12.19 -21.79
CA ARG A 18 11.32 12.15 -22.55
C ARG A 18 10.22 12.67 -21.64
N LYS A 19 9.62 13.81 -21.98
CA LYS A 19 8.39 14.27 -21.32
C LYS A 19 7.30 13.28 -21.71
N ASP A 20 6.88 12.45 -20.76
CA ASP A 20 5.65 11.67 -20.88
C ASP A 20 4.51 12.68 -21.00
N ASN A 21 4.11 12.98 -22.24
CA ASN A 21 2.94 13.80 -22.54
C ASN A 21 1.68 12.94 -22.48
N GLU A 22 1.54 12.18 -21.42
CA GLU A 22 0.30 11.51 -21.03
C GLU A 22 0.25 11.55 -19.51
N VAL A 23 0.15 12.75 -18.94
CA VAL A 23 -0.56 12.89 -17.66
C VAL A 23 -2.02 12.79 -18.08
N PRO A 24 -2.73 11.67 -17.81
CA PRO A 24 -4.17 11.68 -17.97
C PRO A 24 -4.67 12.87 -17.17
N ALA A 25 -5.52 13.71 -17.78
CA ALA A 25 -6.21 14.77 -17.07
C ALA A 25 -6.65 14.24 -15.70
N PRO A 26 -6.57 15.05 -14.62
CA PRO A 26 -6.98 14.59 -13.29
C PRO A 26 -8.31 13.92 -13.48
N ILE A 27 -8.34 12.61 -13.22
CA ILE A 27 -9.53 11.80 -13.39
C ILE A 27 -10.48 12.43 -12.40
N THR A 28 -11.34 13.32 -12.87
CA THR A 28 -12.56 13.65 -12.15
C THR A 28 -13.20 12.28 -12.03
N VAL A 29 -13.07 11.67 -10.86
CA VAL A 29 -13.79 10.46 -10.50
C VAL A 29 -15.24 10.90 -10.41
N THR A 30 -15.85 11.18 -11.57
CA THR A 30 -17.25 10.90 -11.77
C THR A 30 -17.34 9.45 -11.38
N GLU A 31 -17.98 9.19 -10.24
CA GLU A 31 -18.32 7.87 -9.72
C GLU A 31 -19.13 7.10 -10.78
N THR A 32 -18.45 6.72 -11.85
CA THR A 32 -18.87 5.67 -12.74
C THR A 32 -18.58 4.43 -11.92
N LYS A 33 -19.54 4.12 -11.04
CA LYS A 33 -19.67 2.85 -10.34
C LYS A 33 -19.45 1.78 -11.39
N THR A 34 -18.21 1.30 -11.49
CA THR A 34 -17.85 0.30 -12.48
C THR A 34 -18.49 -0.96 -11.93
N GLU A 35 -19.67 -1.29 -12.44
CA GLU A 35 -20.41 -2.46 -12.01
C GLU A 35 -19.69 -3.69 -12.55
N HIS A 36 -18.75 -4.16 -11.75
CA HIS A 36 -18.19 -5.48 -11.91
C HIS A 36 -19.16 -6.45 -11.23
N SER A 37 -19.96 -7.19 -12.01
CA SER A 37 -20.95 -8.14 -11.48
C SER A 37 -20.34 -9.17 -10.53
N ASP A 38 -19.07 -9.50 -10.76
CA ASP A 38 -18.36 -10.59 -10.08
C ASP A 38 -17.42 -10.08 -8.98
N TRP A 39 -17.26 -8.76 -8.84
CA TRP A 39 -16.34 -8.15 -7.87
C TRP A 39 -17.09 -7.34 -6.82
N TYR A 40 -16.66 -7.51 -5.57
CA TYR A 40 -17.07 -6.64 -4.49
C TYR A 40 -16.05 -5.52 -4.31
N ILE A 41 -16.49 -4.27 -4.44
CA ILE A 41 -15.65 -3.10 -4.14
C ILE A 41 -15.68 -2.87 -2.62
N LEU A 42 -14.57 -3.19 -1.96
CA LEU A 42 -14.38 -2.94 -0.55
C LEU A 42 -13.75 -1.56 -0.34
N HIS A 43 -14.42 -0.69 0.40
CA HIS A 43 -13.88 0.61 0.79
C HIS A 43 -13.12 0.49 2.12
N ALA A 44 -11.91 1.02 2.15
CA ALA A 44 -11.10 1.15 3.36
C ALA A 44 -11.79 2.08 4.38
N PRO A 45 -11.47 1.97 5.68
CA PRO A 45 -11.99 2.89 6.68
C PRO A 45 -11.54 4.34 6.43
N ASP A 46 -10.30 4.52 5.95
CA ASP A 46 -9.64 5.81 5.76
C ASP A 46 -8.82 5.81 4.45
N GLU A 47 -8.33 6.97 4.02
CA GLU A 47 -7.49 7.15 2.82
C GLU A 47 -6.00 6.75 3.01
N HIS A 48 -5.70 5.90 4.00
CA HIS A 48 -4.34 5.40 4.24
C HIS A 48 -3.99 4.22 3.33
N GLU A 49 -2.70 4.06 3.02
CA GLU A 49 -2.21 2.91 2.26
C GLU A 49 -2.46 1.59 3.03
N ILE A 50 -3.21 0.68 2.40
CA ILE A 50 -3.43 -0.67 2.94
C ILE A 50 -2.15 -1.49 2.78
N GLN A 51 -1.61 -1.98 3.90
CA GLN A 51 -0.44 -2.86 3.91
C GLN A 51 -0.81 -4.34 3.74
N ALA A 52 -1.95 -4.76 4.33
CA ALA A 52 -2.44 -6.12 4.15
C ALA A 52 -3.92 -6.26 4.49
N VAL A 53 -4.53 -7.32 3.94
CA VAL A 53 -5.89 -7.78 4.21
C VAL A 53 -5.84 -9.28 4.55
N TYR A 54 -6.64 -9.72 5.52
CA TYR A 54 -6.73 -11.13 5.90
C TYR A 54 -8.14 -11.48 6.40
N GLY A 55 -8.61 -12.69 6.12
CA GLY A 55 -9.85 -13.24 6.67
C GLY A 55 -10.91 -13.48 5.61
N ASP A 56 -12.17 -13.40 6.05
CA ASP A 56 -13.34 -13.73 5.23
C ASP A 56 -14.26 -12.52 5.12
N ILE A 57 -14.63 -12.15 3.89
CA ILE A 57 -15.54 -11.03 3.59
C ILE A 57 -16.95 -11.28 4.14
N ASP A 58 -17.41 -12.53 4.19
CA ASP A 58 -18.70 -12.92 4.78
C ASP A 58 -18.60 -13.14 6.30
N GLY A 59 -17.39 -13.22 6.84
CA GLY A 59 -17.09 -13.46 8.25
C GLY A 59 -16.46 -12.24 8.93
N THR A 60 -15.21 -12.37 9.36
CA THR A 60 -14.41 -11.25 9.86
C THR A 60 -13.27 -10.99 8.90
N LEU A 61 -13.20 -9.76 8.40
CA LEU A 61 -12.12 -9.30 7.54
C LEU A 61 -11.26 -8.30 8.32
N LEU A 62 -9.95 -8.51 8.30
CA LEU A 62 -8.93 -7.66 8.90
C LEU A 62 -8.21 -6.86 7.82
N LEU A 63 -7.84 -5.64 8.16
CA LEU A 63 -7.06 -4.72 7.33
C LEU A 63 -6.02 -4.04 8.21
N THR A 64 -4.82 -3.75 7.69
CA THR A 64 -3.87 -2.87 8.37
C THR A 64 -3.35 -1.77 7.45
N ASP A 65 -3.20 -0.57 8.01
CA ASP A 65 -2.82 0.68 7.32
C ASP A 65 -1.42 1.18 7.74
N ARG A 66 -0.56 0.26 8.21
CA ARG A 66 0.75 0.46 8.88
C ARG A 66 0.68 0.79 10.37
N ARG A 67 -0.33 1.48 10.87
CA ARG A 67 -0.38 1.89 12.30
C ARG A 67 -1.51 1.24 13.06
N HIS A 68 -2.59 0.93 12.37
CA HIS A 68 -3.80 0.39 12.96
C HIS A 68 -4.12 -0.97 12.35
N ILE A 69 -4.89 -1.74 13.11
CA ILE A 69 -5.56 -2.94 12.65
C ILE A 69 -7.04 -2.61 12.69
N HIS A 70 -7.70 -2.69 11.54
CA HIS A 70 -9.13 -2.49 11.40
C HIS A 70 -9.79 -3.82 11.11
N TYR A 71 -11.03 -3.99 11.55
CA TYR A 71 -11.83 -5.15 11.21
C TYR A 71 -13.27 -4.78 10.87
N THR A 72 -13.86 -5.57 9.98
CA THR A 72 -15.28 -5.49 9.60
C THR A 72 -15.91 -6.88 9.69
N ARG A 73 -17.22 -6.90 9.91
CA ARG A 73 -18.08 -8.10 9.84
C ARG A 73 -19.31 -7.90 8.95
N ASP A 74 -19.32 -6.82 8.19
CA ASP A 74 -20.46 -6.38 7.37
C ASP A 74 -20.02 -5.94 5.98
N LYS A 75 -18.97 -6.59 5.46
CA LYS A 75 -18.36 -6.32 4.15
C LYS A 75 -17.81 -4.91 4.01
N GLY A 76 -17.34 -4.31 5.10
CA GLY A 76 -16.74 -2.97 5.08
C GLY A 76 -17.74 -1.83 5.06
N LYS A 77 -19.03 -2.09 5.39
CA LYS A 77 -19.98 -1.00 5.68
C LYS A 77 -19.59 -0.26 6.95
N THR A 78 -19.09 -0.99 7.94
CA THR A 78 -18.51 -0.43 9.15
C THR A 78 -17.17 -1.08 9.47
N TRP A 79 -16.28 -0.26 10.03
CA TRP A 79 -14.95 -0.67 10.47
C TRP A 79 -14.79 -0.36 11.94
N LYS A 80 -14.06 -1.22 12.64
CA LYS A 80 -13.66 -1.04 14.04
C LYS A 80 -12.17 -1.22 14.16
N GLN A 81 -11.52 -0.40 14.97
CA GLN A 81 -10.11 -0.55 15.27
C GLN A 81 -9.91 -1.62 16.36
N ALA A 82 -8.98 -2.54 16.14
CA ALA A 82 -8.52 -3.48 17.16
C ALA A 82 -7.47 -2.82 18.07
N GLY A 83 -7.35 -3.33 19.30
CA GLY A 83 -6.38 -2.80 20.27
C GLY A 83 -4.94 -3.06 19.83
N TYR A 84 -4.23 -2.01 19.44
CA TYR A 84 -2.80 -2.04 19.13
C TYR A 84 -2.18 -0.66 19.42
N ASP A 85 -1.64 -0.49 20.62
CA ASP A 85 -1.14 0.81 21.10
C ASP A 85 0.39 0.96 20.96
N SER A 86 1.00 0.27 19.98
CA SER A 86 2.45 0.30 19.77
C SER A 86 2.85 1.28 18.68
N ASN A 87 3.98 1.97 18.87
CA ASN A 87 4.60 2.81 17.85
C ASN A 87 5.34 2.02 16.76
N ILE A 88 5.32 0.68 16.81
CA ILE A 88 5.97 -0.17 15.81
C ILE A 88 5.01 -0.36 14.64
N GLY A 89 5.47 0.02 13.44
CA GLY A 89 4.68 -0.16 12.22
C GLY A 89 4.34 -1.63 11.95
N LEU A 90 3.22 -1.84 11.28
CA LEU A 90 2.71 -3.13 10.85
C LEU A 90 2.96 -3.31 9.35
N SER A 91 3.34 -4.51 8.94
CA SER A 91 3.64 -4.83 7.54
C SER A 91 2.67 -5.84 6.92
N GLY A 92 1.91 -6.57 7.72
CA GLY A 92 0.90 -7.50 7.22
C GLY A 92 0.53 -8.59 8.21
N PHE A 93 -0.17 -9.63 7.76
CA PHE A 93 -0.61 -10.73 8.61
C PHE A 93 0.12 -12.04 8.28
N ALA A 94 0.34 -12.86 9.30
CA ALA A 94 0.85 -14.22 9.18
C ALA A 94 0.00 -15.18 10.02
N MET A 95 0.06 -16.47 9.72
CA MET A 95 -0.64 -17.50 10.49
C MET A 95 0.29 -18.16 11.49
N SER A 96 -0.19 -18.29 12.73
CA SER A 96 0.48 -19.04 13.80
C SER A 96 -0.53 -19.98 14.43
N GLY A 97 -0.60 -21.21 13.90
CA GLY A 97 -1.68 -22.14 14.21
C GLY A 97 -3.02 -21.60 13.73
N GLU A 98 -4.00 -21.54 14.62
CA GLU A 98 -5.36 -21.03 14.34
C GLU A 98 -5.46 -19.50 14.41
N TYR A 99 -4.39 -18.79 14.78
CA TYR A 99 -4.40 -17.35 14.99
C TYR A 99 -3.75 -16.59 13.84
N ALA A 100 -4.43 -15.55 13.36
CA ALA A 100 -3.81 -14.51 12.57
C ALA A 100 -3.01 -13.58 13.48
N VAL A 101 -1.72 -13.42 13.19
CA VAL A 101 -0.81 -12.52 13.89
C VAL A 101 -0.38 -11.39 12.96
N CYS A 102 -0.32 -10.16 13.46
CA CYS A 102 0.17 -9.04 12.68
C CYS A 102 1.71 -8.97 12.78
N THR A 103 2.37 -8.83 11.64
CA THR A 103 3.82 -8.75 11.51
C THR A 103 4.27 -7.31 11.63
N ARG A 104 5.40 -7.11 12.33
CA ARG A 104 5.99 -5.79 12.52
C ARG A 104 6.89 -5.43 11.34
N TYR A 105 6.84 -4.16 10.96
CA TYR A 105 7.75 -3.56 10.01
C TYR A 105 9.18 -3.61 10.56
N ARG A 106 10.04 -4.44 9.96
CA ARG A 106 11.43 -4.62 10.38
C ARG A 106 12.33 -3.75 9.51
N ASN A 107 12.91 -2.70 10.11
CA ASN A 107 13.89 -1.88 9.43
C ASN A 107 15.25 -2.62 9.41
N HIS A 108 15.85 -2.84 8.23
CA HIS A 108 17.08 -3.65 8.08
C HIS A 108 18.29 -3.11 8.89
N GLN A 109 18.26 -1.85 9.31
CA GLN A 109 19.31 -1.24 10.15
C GLN A 109 19.34 -1.77 11.59
N GLN A 110 18.25 -2.35 12.08
CA GLN A 110 18.11 -2.76 13.49
C GLN A 110 18.52 -4.22 13.77
N GLN A 111 19.07 -4.91 12.77
CA GLN A 111 19.58 -6.28 12.89
C GLN A 111 21.06 -6.35 13.32
N ARG A 112 21.76 -5.22 13.46
CA ARG A 112 23.21 -5.18 13.76
C ARG A 112 23.56 -4.81 15.21
N SER A 113 22.57 -4.69 16.08
CA SER A 113 22.75 -4.25 17.48
C SER A 113 22.23 -5.27 18.51
N GLY A 114 22.10 -6.53 18.12
CA GLY A 114 21.79 -7.65 19.00
C GLY A 114 22.99 -8.56 19.22
#